data_AF-A0A9E2CRJ1-F1
#
_entry.id   AF-A0A9E2CRJ1-F1
#
_cell.length_a   1.000
_cell.length_b   1.000
_cell.length_c   1.000
_cell.angle_alpha   90.00
_cell.angle_beta   90.00
_cell.angle_gamma   90.00
#
_symmetry.space_group_name_H-M   'P 1'
#
loop_
_entity.id
_entity.type
_entity.pdbx_description
1 polymer ?
#
loop_
_entity_poly.entity_id
_entity_poly.type
_entity_poly.pdbx_seq_one_letter_code
_entity_poly.pdbx_strand_id
1 'polypeptide(L)'
;MRRRFWRELKHGGRDKLNRPHITTPSNEMDLSDTQKAYLAGLIDGDGSIFLSYYKYPTRKRGGIHSIISCAVSVRSANKEYAQEVLQMMRGKVGRVEENYFEVIISRQADILQFIEAILPYLRLKRKEAEIMIEFCRERLRDLRYRRNAPYTAKCFELVDEMKALHNVPMHKREWK
;
A
#
# COMPACT_ATOMS: atom_id res chain seq x y z
N MET A 1 8.22 7.22 16.23
CA MET A 1 8.65 5.80 16.39
C MET A 1 8.74 4.98 15.09
N ARG A 2 8.40 5.49 13.89
CA ARG A 2 8.35 4.73 12.61
C ARG A 2 9.65 4.75 11.76
N ARG A 3 10.79 5.18 12.34
CA ARG A 3 12.08 5.33 11.63
C ARG A 3 12.89 4.04 11.50
N ARG A 4 12.61 2.99 12.30
CA ARG A 4 13.38 1.72 12.30
C ARG A 4 12.99 0.76 11.17
N PHE A 5 11.70 0.69 10.83
CA PHE A 5 11.16 -0.29 9.89
C PHE A 5 11.87 -0.32 8.51
N TRP A 6 12.22 0.85 7.97
CA TRP A 6 12.88 0.93 6.66
C TRP A 6 14.40 0.72 6.69
N ARG A 7 15.06 0.75 7.85
CA ARG A 7 16.49 0.42 7.94
C ARG A 7 16.73 -1.09 7.86
N GLU A 8 15.81 -1.88 8.40
CA GLU A 8 15.95 -3.34 8.45
C GLU A 8 15.60 -4.01 7.12
N LEU A 9 14.70 -3.45 6.30
CA LEU A 9 14.49 -3.90 4.92
C LEU A 9 15.71 -3.70 3.99
N LYS A 10 16.69 -2.87 4.39
CA LYS A 10 17.96 -2.70 3.66
C LYS A 10 19.09 -3.61 4.15
N HIS A 11 18.95 -4.23 5.32
CA HIS A 11 20.02 -5.01 5.98
C HIS A 11 19.60 -6.42 6.39
N GLY A 12 18.32 -6.80 6.28
CA GLY A 12 17.84 -8.16 6.38
C GLY A 12 18.39 -9.00 5.23
N GLY A 13 19.06 -10.10 5.57
CA GLY A 13 19.80 -10.97 4.67
C GLY A 13 19.04 -11.31 3.39
N ARG A 14 19.79 -11.42 2.30
CA ARG A 14 19.35 -12.02 1.05
C ARG A 14 19.10 -13.51 1.28
N ASP A 15 17.99 -13.86 1.93
CA ASP A 15 17.41 -15.17 1.70
C ASP A 15 16.87 -15.17 0.28
N LYS A 16 17.63 -15.86 -0.58
CA LYS A 16 17.26 -16.19 -1.95
C LYS A 16 16.11 -17.20 -1.90
N LEU A 17 14.95 -16.79 -1.39
CA LEU A 17 13.73 -17.53 -1.65
C LEU A 17 13.40 -17.35 -3.12
N ASN A 18 13.42 -18.50 -3.78
CA ASN A 18 13.19 -18.75 -5.19
C ASN A 18 12.08 -17.83 -5.72
N ARG A 19 12.44 -16.91 -6.62
CA ARG A 19 11.48 -15.98 -7.24
C ARG A 19 10.91 -16.67 -8.47
N PRO A 20 9.64 -17.09 -8.51
CA PRO A 20 9.03 -17.43 -9.78
C PRO A 20 8.95 -16.14 -10.61
N HIS A 21 9.63 -16.14 -11.76
CA HIS A 21 9.38 -15.19 -12.83
C HIS A 21 7.97 -15.46 -13.36
N ILE A 22 6.98 -14.72 -12.85
CA ILE A 22 5.62 -14.72 -13.42
C ILE A 22 5.53 -13.54 -14.38
N THR A 23 5.58 -13.87 -15.66
CA THR A 23 5.25 -13.02 -16.81
C THR A 23 3.76 -12.68 -16.82
N THR A 24 3.40 -11.41 -17.02
CA THR A 24 2.01 -10.98 -17.30
C THR A 24 1.50 -11.63 -18.59
N PRO A 25 0.22 -12.04 -18.63
CA PRO A 25 -0.82 -11.16 -19.17
C PRO A 25 -2.11 -11.14 -18.31
N SER A 26 -2.97 -10.13 -18.52
CA SER A 26 -4.39 -9.94 -18.09
C SER A 26 -4.99 -11.00 -17.14
N ASN A 27 -5.59 -10.67 -16.00
CA ASN A 27 -6.90 -10.02 -15.85
C ASN A 27 -7.17 -9.85 -14.34
N GLU A 28 -8.31 -9.28 -13.95
CA GLU A 28 -8.82 -9.12 -12.57
C GLU A 28 -8.32 -10.12 -11.51
N MET A 29 -8.20 -9.68 -10.25
CA MET A 29 -8.03 -10.65 -9.17
C MET A 29 -9.22 -11.60 -9.17
N ASP A 30 -8.91 -12.89 -9.26
CA ASP A 30 -9.85 -13.98 -9.12
C ASP A 30 -10.20 -14.19 -7.64
N LEU A 31 -11.00 -13.27 -7.10
CA LEU A 31 -11.57 -13.34 -5.76
C LEU A 31 -13.09 -13.45 -5.90
N SER A 32 -13.68 -14.39 -5.17
CA SER A 32 -15.13 -14.42 -4.97
C SER A 32 -15.61 -13.16 -4.26
N ASP A 33 -16.89 -12.80 -4.41
CA ASP A 33 -17.46 -11.64 -3.73
C ASP A 33 -17.39 -11.75 -2.21
N THR A 34 -17.51 -12.96 -1.66
CA THR A 34 -17.30 -13.22 -0.23
C THR A 34 -15.86 -12.91 0.20
N GLN A 35 -14.86 -13.28 -0.59
CA GLN A 35 -13.47 -12.94 -0.30
C GLN A 35 -13.21 -11.43 -0.43
N LYS A 36 -13.79 -10.76 -1.44
CA LYS A 36 -13.69 -9.30 -1.58
C LYS A 36 -14.31 -8.58 -0.38
N ALA A 37 -15.50 -8.99 0.03
CA ALA A 37 -16.19 -8.45 1.20
C ALA A 37 -15.41 -8.70 2.50
N TYR A 38 -14.87 -9.92 2.66
CA TYR A 38 -14.02 -10.27 3.80
C TYR A 38 -12.78 -9.38 3.88
N LEU A 39 -12.05 -9.21 2.76
CA LEU A 39 -10.87 -8.37 2.70
C LEU A 39 -11.20 -6.89 2.93
N ALA A 40 -12.33 -6.40 2.43
CA ALA A 40 -12.78 -5.04 2.72
C ALA A 40 -13.02 -4.83 4.22
N GLY A 41 -13.71 -5.77 4.88
CA GLY A 41 -13.92 -5.73 6.33
C GLY A 41 -12.61 -5.79 7.12
N LEU A 42 -11.68 -6.66 6.70
CA LEU A 42 -10.35 -6.75 7.29
C LEU A 42 -9.57 -5.45 7.14
N ILE A 43 -9.61 -4.82 5.96
CA ILE A 43 -8.94 -3.54 5.72
C ILE A 43 -9.55 -2.42 6.56
N ASP A 44 -10.88 -2.36 6.68
CA ASP A 44 -11.57 -1.36 7.48
C ASP A 44 -11.25 -1.49 8.97
N GLY A 45 -11.17 -2.72 9.50
CA GLY A 45 -10.88 -2.99 10.92
C GLY A 45 -9.39 -2.87 11.28
N ASP A 46 -8.56 -3.73 10.69
CA ASP A 46 -7.16 -3.92 11.09
C ASP A 46 -6.15 -3.43 10.04
N GLY A 47 -6.66 -2.98 8.88
CA GLY A 47 -5.83 -2.54 7.77
C GLY A 47 -5.49 -1.05 7.78
N SER A 48 -4.56 -0.72 6.88
CA SER A 48 -4.13 0.65 6.61
C SER A 48 -4.03 0.86 5.10
N ILE A 49 -4.63 1.92 4.60
CA ILE A 49 -4.35 2.50 3.28
C ILE A 49 -3.58 3.78 3.56
N PHE A 50 -2.36 3.91 3.05
CA PHE A 50 -1.56 5.11 3.33
C PHE A 50 -0.89 5.66 2.09
N LEU A 51 -0.86 6.99 2.02
CA LEU A 51 -0.14 7.78 1.06
C LEU A 51 0.64 8.86 1.82
N SER A 52 1.94 8.98 1.60
CA SER A 52 2.79 9.88 2.39
C SER A 52 3.99 10.39 1.60
N TYR A 53 4.33 11.66 1.83
CA TYR A 53 5.46 12.32 1.21
C TYR A 53 6.66 12.41 2.18
N TYR A 54 7.85 12.09 1.68
CA TYR A 54 9.10 12.10 2.41
C TYR A 54 10.19 12.83 1.62
N LYS A 55 10.96 13.66 2.34
CA LYS A 55 12.23 14.23 1.88
C LYS A 55 13.37 13.56 2.62
N TYR A 56 14.40 13.12 1.92
CA TYR A 56 15.60 12.58 2.54
C TYR A 56 16.89 13.12 1.91
N PRO A 57 17.93 13.33 2.71
CA PRO A 57 19.22 13.75 2.20
C PRO A 57 19.84 12.63 1.35
N THR A 58 20.37 12.99 0.19
CA THR A 58 21.10 12.07 -0.68
C THR A 58 22.53 11.93 -0.19
N ARG A 59 22.97 10.67 0.02
CA ARG A 59 24.34 10.39 0.48
C ARG A 59 25.44 10.79 -0.53
N LYS A 60 25.10 10.87 -1.82
CA LYS A 60 26.12 11.00 -2.88
C LYS A 60 26.41 12.43 -3.33
N ARG A 61 25.55 13.43 -3.05
CA ARG A 61 25.70 14.79 -3.62
C ARG A 61 25.11 15.94 -2.80
N GLY A 62 24.77 15.75 -1.53
CA GLY A 62 24.17 16.81 -0.70
C GLY A 62 22.76 17.28 -1.13
N GLY A 63 22.20 16.73 -2.21
CA GLY A 63 20.85 17.06 -2.68
C GLY A 63 19.76 16.41 -1.83
N ILE A 64 18.52 16.88 -1.96
CA ILE A 64 17.33 16.31 -1.33
C ILE A 64 16.62 15.43 -2.34
N HIS A 65 16.31 14.19 -1.96
CA HIS A 65 15.47 13.30 -2.76
C HIS A 65 14.08 13.21 -2.13
N SER A 66 13.08 13.28 -3.00
CA SER A 66 11.67 13.37 -2.66
C SER A 66 10.96 12.08 -3.11
N ILE A 67 10.27 11.40 -2.19
CA ILE A 67 9.46 10.21 -2.49
C ILE A 67 8.06 10.38 -1.91
N ILE A 68 7.06 10.06 -2.72
CA ILE A 68 5.72 9.70 -2.26
C ILE A 68 5.66 8.17 -2.14
N SER A 69 5.40 7.68 -0.93
CA SER A 69 5.21 6.26 -0.62
C SER A 69 3.72 5.98 -0.49
N CYS A 70 3.29 4.88 -1.10
CA CYS A 70 1.95 4.34 -1.00
C CYS A 70 2.02 2.88 -0.56
N ALA A 71 1.11 2.44 0.30
CA ALA A 71 0.86 1.02 0.49
C ALA A 71 -0.52 0.75 1.10
N VAL A 72 -0.93 -0.50 0.95
CA VAL A 72 -2.02 -1.10 1.70
C VAL A 72 -1.44 -2.21 2.55
N SER A 73 -1.75 -2.24 3.85
CA SER A 73 -1.23 -3.27 4.75
C SER A 73 -2.22 -3.75 5.79
N VAL A 74 -2.02 -4.97 6.28
CA VAL A 74 -2.69 -5.60 7.42
C VAL A 74 -1.61 -6.15 8.33
N ARG A 75 -1.80 -6.03 9.64
CA ARG A 75 -0.88 -6.59 10.65
C ARG A 75 -1.56 -7.69 11.44
N SER A 76 -0.80 -8.72 11.78
CA SER A 76 -1.29 -9.85 12.57
C SER A 76 -0.18 -10.38 13.46
N ALA A 77 -0.53 -10.81 14.67
CA ALA A 77 0.37 -11.58 15.54
C ALA A 77 0.44 -13.07 15.16
N ASN A 78 -0.57 -13.56 14.43
CA ASN A 78 -0.65 -14.93 13.94
C ASN A 78 -0.01 -15.00 12.53
N LYS A 79 1.02 -15.84 12.39
CA LYS A 79 1.82 -15.98 11.17
C LYS A 79 1.05 -16.70 10.07
N GLU A 80 0.35 -17.77 10.43
CA GLU A 80 -0.42 -18.61 9.53
C GLU A 80 -1.54 -17.78 8.89
N TYR A 81 -2.24 -17.00 9.72
CA TYR A 81 -3.24 -16.04 9.26
C TYR A 81 -2.65 -14.99 8.31
N ALA A 82 -1.48 -14.43 8.64
CA ALA A 82 -0.79 -13.48 7.75
C ALA A 82 -0.42 -14.12 6.40
N GLN A 83 -0.10 -15.42 6.37
CA GLN A 83 0.19 -16.15 5.14
C GLN A 83 -1.09 -16.39 4.31
N GLU A 84 -2.23 -16.68 4.94
CA GLU A 84 -3.52 -16.79 4.25
C GLU A 84 -3.92 -15.45 3.61
N VAL A 85 -3.83 -14.35 4.38
CA VAL A 85 -4.10 -13.00 3.88
C VAL A 85 -3.14 -12.63 2.74
N LEU A 86 -1.88 -13.04 2.81
CA LEU A 86 -0.90 -12.84 1.73
C LEU A 86 -1.35 -13.48 0.41
N GLN A 87 -1.89 -14.69 0.43
CA GLN A 87 -2.35 -15.37 -0.79
C GLN A 87 -3.48 -14.58 -1.47
N MET A 88 -4.41 -14.05 -0.67
CA MET A 88 -5.52 -13.24 -1.16
C MET A 88 -5.09 -11.86 -1.65
N MET A 89 -4.24 -11.16 -0.90
CA MET A 89 -3.75 -9.81 -1.23
C MET A 89 -2.68 -9.80 -2.33
N ARG A 90 -2.02 -10.93 -2.61
CA ARG A 90 -0.90 -11.06 -3.57
C ARG A 90 0.26 -10.09 -3.29
N GLY A 91 0.47 -9.77 -2.01
CA GLY A 91 1.45 -8.80 -1.54
C GLY A 91 2.80 -9.41 -1.17
N LYS A 92 3.40 -8.85 -0.11
CA LYS A 92 4.56 -9.41 0.58
C LYS A 92 4.24 -9.51 2.06
N VAL A 93 4.79 -10.52 2.73
CA VAL A 93 4.74 -10.61 4.20
C VAL A 93 6.13 -10.38 4.77
N GLY A 94 6.22 -9.65 5.87
CA GLY A 94 7.45 -9.45 6.62
C GLY A 94 7.19 -9.34 8.11
N ARG A 95 8.17 -9.76 8.94
CA ARG A 95 8.14 -9.50 10.38
C ARG A 95 8.48 -8.04 10.62
N VAL A 96 7.64 -7.32 11.36
CA VAL A 96 7.78 -5.87 11.57
C VAL A 96 8.17 -5.51 12.99
N GLU A 97 7.78 -6.36 13.93
CA GLU A 97 8.09 -6.30 15.35
C GLU A 97 8.28 -7.74 15.85
N GLU A 98 8.75 -7.92 17.08
CA GLU A 98 9.02 -9.25 17.63
C GLU A 98 7.82 -10.19 17.47
N ASN A 99 6.59 -9.72 17.71
CA ASN A 99 5.42 -10.59 17.67
C ASN A 99 4.42 -10.26 16.55
N TYR A 100 4.81 -9.49 15.53
CA TYR A 100 3.90 -9.07 14.47
C TYR A 100 4.45 -9.27 13.07
N PHE A 101 3.57 -9.76 12.20
CA PHE A 101 3.74 -9.88 10.76
C PHE A 101 2.89 -8.82 10.07
N GLU A 102 3.41 -8.23 9.00
CA GLU A 102 2.68 -7.29 8.14
C GLU A 102 2.60 -7.87 6.73
N VAL A 103 1.38 -7.97 6.23
CA VAL A 103 1.10 -8.22 4.82
C VAL A 103 0.95 -6.86 4.16
N ILE A 104 1.74 -6.59 3.11
CA ILE A 104 1.80 -5.28 2.47
C ILE A 104 1.83 -5.39 0.94
N ILE A 105 1.02 -4.55 0.29
CA ILE A 105 1.08 -4.27 -1.15
C ILE A 105 1.60 -2.84 -1.32
N SER A 106 2.70 -2.67 -2.05
CA SER A 106 3.35 -1.36 -2.24
C SER A 106 3.61 -0.98 -3.71
N ARG A 107 3.33 -1.89 -4.66
CA ARG A 107 3.42 -1.57 -6.10
C ARG A 107 2.11 -0.94 -6.55
N GLN A 108 2.18 0.20 -7.23
CA GLN A 108 1.00 0.97 -7.62
C GLN A 108 0.01 0.17 -8.47
N ALA A 109 0.49 -0.66 -9.41
CA ALA A 109 -0.37 -1.51 -10.22
C ALA A 109 -1.14 -2.55 -9.37
N ASP A 110 -0.45 -3.21 -8.44
CA ASP A 110 -1.07 -4.18 -7.54
C ASP A 110 -2.05 -3.50 -6.57
N ILE A 111 -1.70 -2.32 -6.04
CA ILE A 111 -2.58 -1.54 -5.16
C ILE A 111 -3.85 -1.15 -5.92
N LEU A 112 -3.72 -0.65 -7.15
CA LEU A 112 -4.86 -0.23 -7.96
C LEU A 112 -5.81 -1.41 -8.17
N GLN A 113 -5.28 -2.55 -8.63
CA GLN A 113 -6.07 -3.76 -8.82
C GLN A 113 -6.72 -4.20 -7.49
N PHE A 114 -5.95 -4.18 -6.39
CA PHE A 114 -6.42 -4.55 -5.05
C PHE A 114 -7.61 -3.72 -4.59
N ILE A 115 -7.43 -2.42 -4.58
CA ILE A 115 -8.43 -1.49 -4.04
C ILE A 115 -9.67 -1.47 -4.93
N GLU A 116 -9.53 -1.46 -6.27
CA GLU A 116 -10.69 -1.48 -7.17
C GLU A 116 -11.58 -2.71 -6.95
N ALA A 117 -10.99 -3.88 -6.69
CA ALA A 117 -11.75 -5.10 -6.43
C ALA A 117 -12.54 -5.07 -5.11
N ILE A 118 -12.01 -4.44 -4.06
CA ILE A 118 -12.66 -4.40 -2.73
C ILE A 118 -13.46 -3.12 -2.48
N LEU A 119 -13.27 -2.07 -3.31
CA LEU A 119 -13.90 -0.76 -3.16
C LEU A 119 -15.43 -0.82 -2.96
N PRO A 120 -16.20 -1.65 -3.71
CA PRO A 120 -17.64 -1.74 -3.53
C PRO A 120 -18.06 -2.13 -2.09
N TYR A 121 -17.19 -2.87 -1.39
CA TYR A 121 -17.45 -3.43 -0.06
C TYR A 121 -16.85 -2.58 1.08
N LEU A 122 -15.94 -1.65 0.79
CA LEU A 122 -15.33 -0.76 1.79
C LEU A 122 -16.35 0.24 2.35
N ARG A 123 -16.24 0.49 3.66
CA ARG A 123 -17.06 1.45 4.41
C ARG A 123 -16.20 2.53 5.06
N LEU A 124 -15.32 2.15 6.01
CA LEU A 124 -14.56 3.09 6.84
C LEU A 124 -13.49 3.84 6.05
N LYS A 125 -12.81 3.12 5.15
CA LYS A 125 -11.64 3.61 4.42
C LYS A 125 -11.93 3.86 2.94
N ARG A 126 -13.20 4.04 2.57
CA ARG A 126 -13.63 4.24 1.18
C ARG A 126 -12.99 5.48 0.55
N LYS A 127 -12.98 6.62 1.27
CA LYS A 127 -12.37 7.86 0.77
C LYS A 127 -10.86 7.72 0.59
N GLU A 128 -10.17 7.07 1.52
CA GLU A 128 -8.74 6.75 1.37
C GLU A 128 -8.48 5.86 0.16
N ALA A 129 -9.34 4.86 -0.07
CA ALA A 129 -9.27 3.99 -1.24
C ALA A 129 -9.45 4.76 -2.56
N GLU A 130 -10.39 5.69 -2.64
CA GLU A 130 -10.62 6.55 -3.81
C GLU A 130 -9.40 7.42 -4.12
N ILE A 131 -8.83 8.10 -3.12
CA ILE A 131 -7.60 8.89 -3.26
C ILE A 131 -6.43 8.01 -3.73
N MET A 132 -6.32 6.80 -3.18
CA MET A 132 -5.26 5.87 -3.56
C MET A 132 -5.40 5.39 -5.01
N ILE A 133 -6.62 5.12 -5.48
CA ILE A 133 -6.91 4.78 -6.88
C ILE A 133 -6.47 5.91 -7.79
N GLU A 134 -6.87 7.14 -7.48
CA GLU A 134 -6.51 8.32 -8.29
C GLU A 134 -4.99 8.51 -8.36
N PHE A 135 -4.30 8.39 -7.21
CA PHE A 135 -2.85 8.44 -7.16
C PHE A 135 -2.20 7.34 -8.02
N CYS A 136 -2.67 6.10 -7.91
CA CYS A 136 -2.11 5.00 -8.67
C CYS A 136 -2.33 5.19 -10.18
N ARG A 137 -3.52 5.64 -10.61
CA ARG A 137 -3.81 5.94 -12.02
C ARG A 137 -2.92 7.05 -12.56
N GLU A 138 -2.74 8.14 -11.82
CA GLU A 138 -1.84 9.23 -12.20
C GLU A 138 -0.39 8.76 -12.34
N ARG A 139 0.07 7.86 -11.46
CA ARG A 139 1.42 7.26 -11.53
C ARG A 139 1.59 6.28 -12.68
N LEU A 140 0.53 5.58 -13.08
CA LEU A 140 0.56 4.56 -14.12
C LEU A 140 0.25 5.11 -15.52
N ARG A 141 -0.28 6.34 -15.61
CA ARG A 141 -0.69 6.99 -16.87
C ARG A 141 0.43 7.05 -17.92
N ASP A 142 1.67 7.30 -17.52
CA ASP A 142 2.80 7.34 -18.46
C ASP A 142 3.81 6.22 -18.19
N LEU A 143 3.57 5.08 -18.83
CA LEU A 143 4.40 3.87 -18.77
C LEU A 143 5.83 4.08 -19.26
N ARG A 144 6.21 5.27 -19.76
CA ARG A 144 7.57 5.60 -20.20
C ARG A 144 8.48 6.02 -19.04
N TYR A 145 7.93 6.48 -17.91
CA TYR A 145 8.70 7.00 -16.78
C TYR A 145 8.79 6.03 -15.57
N ARG A 146 8.94 4.72 -15.85
CA ARG A 146 8.76 3.54 -14.98
C ARG A 146 9.46 3.49 -13.60
N ARG A 147 10.17 4.53 -13.16
CA ARG A 147 10.71 4.56 -11.79
C ARG A 147 11.06 5.94 -11.26
N ASN A 148 11.41 6.87 -12.16
CA ASN A 148 11.98 8.16 -11.81
C ASN A 148 11.17 9.34 -12.39
N ALA A 149 9.92 9.12 -12.84
CA ALA A 149 9.06 10.23 -13.20
C ALA A 149 8.98 11.22 -12.02
N PRO A 150 9.12 12.53 -12.26
CA PRO A 150 8.79 13.51 -11.24
C PRO A 150 7.31 13.36 -10.86
N TYR A 151 6.99 13.66 -9.60
CA TYR A 151 5.61 13.72 -9.14
C TYR A 151 4.94 14.97 -9.70
N THR A 152 3.70 14.81 -10.17
CA THR A 152 2.87 15.93 -10.64
C THR A 152 2.32 16.72 -9.45
N ALA A 153 1.87 17.96 -9.68
CA ALA A 153 1.20 18.75 -8.65
C ALA A 153 0.03 17.98 -8.02
N LYS A 154 -0.75 17.30 -8.87
CA LYS A 154 -1.86 16.44 -8.45
C LYS A 154 -1.44 15.32 -7.50
N CYS A 155 -0.27 14.71 -7.69
CA CYS A 155 0.24 13.72 -6.74
C CYS A 155 0.43 14.30 -5.33
N PHE A 156 0.83 15.56 -5.21
CA PHE A 156 1.01 16.22 -3.92
C PHE A 156 -0.32 16.61 -3.29
N GLU A 157 -1.27 17.11 -4.08
CA GLU A 157 -2.65 17.39 -3.64
C GLU A 157 -3.28 16.14 -3.00
N LEU A 158 -3.19 14.99 -3.67
CA LEU A 158 -3.70 13.70 -3.17
C LEU A 158 -3.03 13.26 -1.85
N VAL A 159 -1.74 13.55 -1.67
CA VAL A 159 -1.05 13.30 -0.39
C VAL A 159 -1.64 14.16 0.71
N ASP A 160 -1.90 15.44 0.43
CA ASP A 160 -2.42 16.37 1.43
C ASP A 160 -3.89 16.09 1.77
N GLU A 161 -4.70 15.67 0.80
CA GLU A 161 -6.05 15.14 1.02
C GLU A 161 -6.02 13.90 1.94
N MET A 162 -5.13 12.93 1.66
CA MET A 162 -4.97 11.73 2.52
C MET A 162 -4.59 12.11 3.95
N LYS A 163 -3.66 13.07 4.13
CA LYS A 163 -3.27 13.54 5.47
C LYS A 163 -4.44 14.23 6.18
N ALA A 164 -5.20 15.05 5.47
CA ALA A 164 -6.35 15.73 6.03
C ALA A 164 -7.37 14.72 6.57
N LEU A 165 -7.64 13.64 5.82
CA LEU A 165 -8.48 12.54 6.31
C LEU A 165 -7.91 11.89 7.57
N HIS A 166 -6.63 11.51 7.57
CA HIS A 166 -5.98 10.86 8.71
C HIS A 166 -5.90 11.72 9.97
N ASN A 167 -5.94 13.05 9.85
CA ASN A 167 -5.95 13.97 10.98
C ASN A 167 -7.34 14.13 11.63
N VAL A 168 -8.41 13.69 10.96
CA VAL A 168 -9.76 13.67 11.52
C VAL A 168 -10.00 12.32 12.22
N PRO A 169 -10.35 12.31 13.53
CA PRO A 169 -10.70 11.07 14.23
C PRO A 169 -11.81 10.32 13.49
N MET A 170 -11.70 8.99 13.38
CA MET A 170 -12.64 8.19 12.57
C MET A 170 -14.11 8.39 12.95
N HIS A 171 -14.42 8.54 14.25
CA HIS A 171 -15.78 8.76 14.74
C HIS A 171 -16.39 10.12 14.32
N LYS A 172 -15.60 11.06 13.81
CA LYS A 172 -16.06 12.38 13.33
C LYS A 172 -16.19 12.46 11.82
N ARG A 173 -15.86 11.39 11.09
CA ARG A 173 -15.93 11.39 9.64
C ARG A 173 -17.37 11.16 9.20
N GLU A 174 -17.83 11.93 8.21
CA GLU A 174 -19.13 11.69 7.59
C GLU A 174 -19.11 10.36 6.82
N TRP A 175 -20.10 9.52 7.14
CA TRP A 175 -20.40 8.26 6.49
C TRP A 175 -21.33 8.57 5.32
N LYS A 176 -20.87 8.38 4.08
CA LYS A 176 -21.71 8.45 2.89
C LYS A 176 -21.83 7.06 2.31
#